data_AF-A0A193G6Y4-F1
#
_entry.id   AF-A0A193G6Y4-F1
#
_cell.length_a   1.000
_cell.length_b   1.000
_cell.length_c   1.000
_cell.angle_alpha   90.00
_cell.angle_beta   90.00
_cell.angle_gamma   90.00
#
_symmetry.space_group_name_H-M   'P 1'
#
loop_
_entity.id
_entity.type
_entity.pdbx_description
1 polymer ?
#
loop_
_entity_poly.entity_id
_entity_poly.type
_entity_poly.pdbx_seq_one_letter_code
_entity_poly.pdbx_strand_id
1 'polypeptide(L)'
;IISDLLCNRIDISQLVITKELTKTDYSARQAHVELAAKMKKRDAGNAPKLGDRVPYVLINATKGTPAYMKAEDPIYVLENSIPIDTTYYLENQLSKPLVRIFEPILGEKAESLLLKGDHTRTRTVATSRVGALAAFTRKKETCLGCKSVLPSEREKMALCMYCESKESEIYQTELYNGRKLEEKHCRLWTECQR
;
A
#
# COMPACT_ATOMS: atom_id res chain seq x y z
N ILE A 1 13.70 -0.83 0.74
CA ILE A 1 12.64 -1.73 1.29
C ILE A 1 11.67 -0.99 2.21
N ILE A 2 12.05 -0.54 3.41
CA ILE A 2 11.09 0.11 4.34
C ILE A 2 10.48 1.39 3.72
N SER A 3 11.30 2.25 3.12
CA SER A 3 10.81 3.42 2.38
C SER A 3 9.88 3.02 1.23
N ASP A 4 10.19 1.94 0.51
CA ASP A 4 9.35 1.46 -0.60
C ASP A 4 8.00 0.95 -0.13
N LEU A 5 7.95 0.25 1.01
CA LEU A 5 6.70 -0.17 1.65
C LEU A 5 5.83 1.04 1.99
N LEU A 6 6.41 2.04 2.66
CA LEU A 6 5.70 3.25 3.10
C LEU A 6 5.30 4.18 1.95
N CYS A 7 5.99 4.09 0.81
CA CYS A 7 5.68 4.82 -0.41
C CYS A 7 4.77 4.05 -1.38
N ASN A 8 4.19 2.89 -0.99
CA ASN A 8 3.38 2.02 -1.84
C ASN A 8 4.08 1.60 -3.16
N ARG A 9 5.40 1.37 -3.11
CA ARG A 9 6.22 0.92 -4.25
C ARG A 9 6.50 -0.60 -4.24
N ILE A 10 5.91 -1.33 -3.30
CA ILE A 10 6.00 -2.79 -3.20
C ILE A 10 4.77 -3.41 -3.85
N ASP A 11 4.98 -4.49 -4.62
CA ASP A 11 3.90 -5.23 -5.26
C ASP A 11 3.03 -5.95 -4.22
N ILE A 12 1.72 -5.97 -4.46
CA ILE A 12 0.73 -6.60 -3.58
C ILE A 12 1.02 -8.10 -3.40
N SER A 13 1.60 -8.75 -4.41
CA SER A 13 2.00 -10.17 -4.36
C SER A 13 2.93 -10.47 -3.18
N GLN A 14 3.81 -9.54 -2.80
CA GLN A 14 4.73 -9.69 -1.66
C GLN A 14 4.06 -9.46 -0.31
N LEU A 15 2.83 -8.96 -0.30
CA LEU A 15 2.05 -8.64 0.90
C LEU A 15 0.96 -9.69 1.18
N VAL A 16 0.76 -10.66 0.27
CA VAL A 16 -0.24 -11.72 0.43
C VAL A 16 0.18 -12.68 1.54
N ILE A 17 -0.68 -12.84 2.54
CA ILE A 17 -0.54 -13.82 3.61
C ILE A 17 -1.51 -14.96 3.32
N THR A 18 -1.05 -16.20 3.45
CA THR A 18 -1.90 -17.39 3.27
C THR A 18 -2.04 -18.16 4.57
N LYS A 19 -3.27 -18.58 4.88
CA LYS A 19 -3.56 -19.49 5.99
C LYS A 19 -4.57 -20.55 5.59
N GLU A 20 -4.38 -21.75 6.10
CA GLU A 20 -5.27 -22.88 5.84
C GLU A 20 -6.54 -22.78 6.68
N LEU A 21 -7.70 -22.97 6.03
CA LEU A 21 -8.99 -22.98 6.69
C LEU A 21 -9.29 -24.37 7.25
N THR A 22 -8.89 -24.62 8.50
CA THR A 22 -9.01 -25.96 9.11
C THR A 22 -10.31 -26.19 9.88
N LYS A 23 -10.98 -25.12 10.32
CA LYS A 23 -12.28 -25.19 11.04
C LYS A 23 -13.17 -24.01 10.65
N THR A 24 -14.48 -24.17 10.73
CA THR A 24 -15.45 -23.08 10.53
C THR A 24 -15.69 -22.28 11.82
N ASP A 25 -15.67 -22.97 12.97
CA ASP A 25 -15.81 -22.36 14.29
C ASP A 25 -14.50 -22.38 15.06
N TYR A 26 -13.90 -21.20 15.22
CA TYR A 26 -12.77 -20.98 16.13
C TYR A 26 -13.24 -20.20 17.36
N SER A 27 -12.70 -20.56 18.52
CA SER A 27 -12.93 -19.83 19.78
C SER A 27 -12.43 -18.38 19.72
N ALA A 28 -11.40 -18.12 18.92
CA ALA A 28 -10.88 -16.79 18.62
C ALA A 28 -11.12 -16.44 17.15
N ARG A 29 -11.63 -15.23 16.89
CA ARG A 29 -11.87 -14.73 15.53
C ARG A 29 -10.57 -14.58 14.77
N GLN A 30 -10.46 -15.25 13.62
CA GLN A 30 -9.26 -15.24 12.78
C GLN A 30 -9.54 -14.55 11.45
N ALA A 31 -8.54 -13.81 10.95
CA ALA A 31 -8.61 -13.05 9.70
C ALA A 31 -9.08 -13.87 8.49
N HIS A 32 -8.51 -15.05 8.26
CA HIS A 32 -8.84 -15.89 7.10
C HIS A 32 -10.25 -16.50 7.18
N VAL A 33 -10.78 -16.70 8.40
CA VAL A 33 -12.12 -17.25 8.63
C VAL A 33 -13.18 -16.19 8.38
N GLU A 34 -12.96 -14.99 8.92
CA GLU A 34 -13.83 -13.84 8.68
C GLU A 34 -13.84 -13.46 7.20
N LEU A 35 -12.67 -13.50 6.53
CA LEU A 35 -12.59 -13.28 5.10
C LEU A 35 -13.34 -14.35 4.31
N ALA A 36 -13.17 -15.64 4.64
CA ALA A 36 -13.91 -16.72 3.99
C ALA A 36 -15.44 -16.52 4.11
N ALA A 37 -15.91 -16.16 5.30
CA ALA A 37 -17.32 -15.83 5.52
C ALA A 37 -17.78 -14.61 4.71
N LYS A 38 -16.94 -13.57 4.61
CA LYS A 38 -17.19 -12.37 3.81
C LYS A 38 -17.20 -12.65 2.31
N MET A 39 -16.32 -13.51 1.81
CA MET A 39 -16.30 -13.98 0.42
C MET A 39 -17.58 -14.76 0.12
N LYS A 40 -17.97 -15.70 0.98
CA LYS A 40 -19.21 -16.48 0.84
C LYS A 40 -20.47 -15.62 0.78
N LYS A 41 -20.52 -14.52 1.52
CA LYS A 41 -21.64 -13.55 1.47
C LYS A 41 -21.68 -12.75 0.18
N ARG A 42 -20.52 -12.49 -0.45
CA ARG A 42 -20.41 -11.75 -1.70
C ARG A 42 -20.70 -12.64 -2.91
N ASP A 43 -20.06 -13.79 -2.95
CA ASP A 43 -20.22 -14.80 -3.99
C ASP A 43 -20.00 -16.19 -3.39
N ALA A 44 -21.08 -16.98 -3.32
CA ALA A 44 -21.03 -18.33 -2.77
C ALA A 44 -20.28 -19.32 -3.67
N GLY A 45 -20.15 -19.03 -4.97
CA GLY A 45 -19.50 -19.92 -5.94
C GLY A 45 -17.97 -19.94 -5.80
N ASN A 46 -17.37 -18.80 -5.47
CA ASN A 46 -15.93 -18.61 -5.33
C ASN A 46 -15.43 -18.66 -3.87
N ALA A 47 -16.28 -19.09 -2.94
CA ALA A 47 -15.92 -19.14 -1.53
C ALA A 47 -14.95 -20.30 -1.23
N PRO A 48 -13.91 -20.07 -0.41
CA PRO A 48 -12.97 -21.12 -0.01
C PRO A 48 -13.65 -22.19 0.85
N LYS A 49 -13.27 -23.45 0.61
CA LYS A 49 -13.79 -24.63 1.33
C LYS A 49 -12.87 -25.02 2.48
N LEU A 50 -13.37 -25.92 3.33
CA LEU A 50 -12.57 -26.49 4.41
C LEU A 50 -11.37 -27.25 3.83
N GLY A 51 -10.17 -26.95 4.32
CA GLY A 51 -8.90 -27.48 3.81
C GLY A 51 -8.20 -26.57 2.79
N ASP A 52 -8.88 -25.55 2.26
CA ASP A 52 -8.26 -24.64 1.31
C ASP A 52 -7.38 -23.60 2.02
N ARG A 53 -6.33 -23.13 1.31
CA ARG A 53 -5.51 -22.00 1.77
C ARG A 53 -6.13 -20.70 1.28
N VAL A 54 -6.50 -19.84 2.23
CA VAL A 54 -7.12 -18.54 1.96
C VAL A 54 -6.03 -17.46 1.88
N PRO A 55 -5.79 -16.85 0.70
CA PRO A 55 -4.93 -15.68 0.57
C PRO A 55 -5.65 -14.41 1.05
N TYR A 56 -4.94 -13.55 1.76
CA TYR A 56 -5.47 -12.26 2.18
C TYR A 56 -4.38 -11.20 2.33
N VAL A 57 -4.78 -9.95 2.21
CA VAL A 57 -3.98 -8.76 2.54
C VAL A 57 -4.69 -7.95 3.62
N LEU A 58 -3.94 -7.12 4.35
CA LEU A 58 -4.50 -6.26 5.39
C LEU A 58 -4.68 -4.84 4.89
N ILE A 59 -5.93 -4.39 4.88
CA ILE A 59 -6.32 -3.05 4.41
C ILE A 59 -6.31 -2.03 5.53
N ASN A 60 -6.16 -0.76 5.15
CA ASN A 60 -6.33 0.36 6.07
C ASN A 60 -7.77 0.44 6.56
N ALA A 61 -7.93 0.59 7.87
CA ALA A 61 -9.21 0.82 8.53
C ALA A 61 -9.03 1.84 9.67
N THR A 62 -10.12 2.20 10.34
CA THR A 62 -10.08 3.12 11.48
C THR A 62 -9.16 2.59 12.58
N LYS A 63 -8.51 3.52 13.28
CA LYS A 63 -7.58 3.21 14.38
C LYS A 63 -8.31 2.37 15.44
N GLY A 64 -7.72 1.25 15.84
CA GLY A 64 -8.32 0.32 16.79
C GLY A 64 -9.16 -0.80 16.17
N THR A 65 -9.41 -0.78 14.85
CA THR A 65 -10.04 -1.91 14.17
C THR A 65 -9.17 -3.16 14.31
N PRO A 66 -9.71 -4.28 14.79
CA PRO A 66 -8.93 -5.50 14.98
C PRO A 66 -8.49 -6.07 13.63
N ALA A 67 -7.32 -6.71 13.59
CA ALA A 67 -6.71 -7.21 12.36
C ALA A 67 -7.60 -8.21 11.60
N TYR A 68 -8.45 -8.98 12.29
CA TYR A 68 -9.37 -9.92 11.64
C TYR A 68 -10.45 -9.24 10.78
N MET A 69 -10.81 -7.99 11.09
CA MET A 69 -11.76 -7.19 10.28
C MET A 69 -11.08 -6.47 9.11
N LYS A 70 -9.76 -6.34 9.15
CA LYS A 70 -8.95 -5.67 8.11
C LYS A 70 -8.53 -6.62 6.98
N ALA A 71 -8.86 -7.90 7.06
CA ALA A 71 -8.47 -8.87 6.05
C ALA A 71 -9.37 -8.75 4.82
N GLU A 72 -8.75 -8.69 3.65
CA GLU A 72 -9.44 -8.60 2.37
C GLU A 72 -8.75 -9.49 1.32
N ASP A 73 -9.52 -9.92 0.34
CA ASP A 73 -9.03 -10.69 -0.80
C ASP A 73 -8.13 -9.82 -1.70
N PRO A 74 -6.92 -10.27 -2.09
CA PRO A 74 -6.02 -9.47 -2.92
C PRO A 74 -6.63 -9.02 -4.25
N ILE A 75 -7.48 -9.85 -4.88
CA ILE A 75 -8.14 -9.52 -6.15
C ILE A 75 -9.14 -8.38 -5.92
N TYR A 76 -9.98 -8.50 -4.90
CA TYR A 76 -10.93 -7.45 -4.53
C TYR A 76 -10.23 -6.12 -4.19
N VAL A 77 -9.08 -6.16 -3.51
CA VAL A 77 -8.26 -4.98 -3.21
C VAL A 77 -7.73 -4.32 -4.47
N LEU A 78 -7.27 -5.11 -5.44
CA LEU A 78 -6.75 -4.62 -6.72
C LEU A 78 -7.86 -3.94 -7.54
N GLU A 79 -9.01 -4.59 -7.69
CA GLU A 79 -10.15 -4.06 -8.44
C GLU A 79 -10.70 -2.76 -7.86
N ASN A 80 -10.79 -2.68 -6.53
CA ASN A 80 -11.37 -1.52 -5.83
C ASN A 80 -10.33 -0.47 -5.39
N SER A 81 -9.05 -0.70 -5.67
CA SER A 81 -7.94 0.19 -5.27
C SER A 81 -7.97 0.52 -3.77
N ILE A 82 -8.13 -0.50 -2.92
CA ILE A 82 -8.25 -0.31 -1.47
C ILE A 82 -6.85 -0.10 -0.88
N PRO A 83 -6.63 0.94 -0.05
CA PRO A 83 -5.32 1.19 0.55
C PRO A 83 -4.92 0.09 1.53
N ILE A 84 -3.67 -0.31 1.47
CA ILE A 84 -3.07 -1.36 2.30
C ILE A 84 -2.53 -0.76 3.61
N ASP A 85 -2.59 -1.52 4.71
CA ASP A 85 -2.04 -1.13 6.01
C ASP A 85 -0.53 -1.36 6.09
N THR A 86 0.24 -0.45 5.50
CA THR A 86 1.71 -0.48 5.51
C THR A 86 2.29 -0.47 6.93
N THR A 87 1.57 0.11 7.90
CA THR A 87 2.02 0.16 9.30
C THR A 87 1.98 -1.23 9.92
N TYR A 88 0.91 -2.00 9.65
CA TYR A 88 0.82 -3.37 10.09
C TYR A 88 1.98 -4.22 9.55
N TYR A 89 2.29 -4.14 8.25
CA TYR A 89 3.38 -4.91 7.67
C TYR A 89 4.75 -4.52 8.25
N LEU A 90 4.97 -3.23 8.50
CA LEU A 90 6.19 -2.75 9.14
C LEU A 90 6.34 -3.28 10.58
N GLU A 91 5.31 -3.12 11.41
CA GLU A 91 5.36 -3.40 12.86
C GLU A 91 5.13 -4.86 13.25
N ASN A 92 4.42 -5.64 12.42
CA ASN A 92 4.08 -7.02 12.76
C ASN A 92 4.81 -8.07 11.91
N GLN A 93 5.19 -7.72 10.68
CA GLN A 93 5.87 -8.67 9.77
C GLN A 93 7.36 -8.40 9.67
N LEU A 94 7.79 -7.14 9.50
CA LEU A 94 9.20 -6.82 9.28
C LEU A 94 9.98 -6.55 10.57
N SER A 95 9.44 -5.78 11.50
CA SER A 95 10.17 -5.37 12.71
C SER A 95 10.65 -6.56 13.56
N LYS A 96 9.77 -7.51 13.87
CA LYS A 96 10.07 -8.60 14.83
C LYS A 96 11.18 -9.52 14.32
N PRO A 97 11.16 -10.00 13.06
CA PRO A 97 12.28 -10.77 12.53
C PRO A 97 13.57 -9.96 12.43
N LEU A 98 13.51 -8.69 12.02
CA LEU A 98 14.69 -7.84 11.89
C LEU A 98 15.36 -7.59 13.25
N VAL A 99 14.58 -7.22 14.27
CA VAL A 99 15.09 -7.03 15.62
C VAL A 99 15.72 -8.32 16.11
N ARG A 100 15.05 -9.47 15.98
CA ARG A 100 15.61 -10.76 16.43
C ARG A 100 16.96 -11.12 15.77
N ILE A 101 17.17 -10.75 14.51
CA ILE A 101 18.42 -11.02 13.78
C ILE A 101 19.53 -10.05 14.20
N PHE A 102 19.21 -8.77 14.38
CA PHE A 102 20.20 -7.72 14.62
C PHE A 102 20.44 -7.40 16.10
N GLU A 103 19.55 -7.81 17.00
CA GLU A 103 19.67 -7.62 18.44
C GLU A 103 20.98 -8.18 19.03
N PRO A 104 21.48 -9.38 18.64
CA PRO A 104 22.76 -9.87 19.13
C PRO A 104 23.97 -9.00 18.73
N ILE A 105 23.84 -8.17 17.70
CA ILE A 105 24.93 -7.35 17.16
C ILE A 105 24.82 -5.90 17.65
N LEU A 106 23.61 -5.34 17.61
CA LEU A 106 23.33 -3.92 17.89
C LEU A 106 22.81 -3.69 19.32
N GLY A 107 22.50 -4.76 20.06
CA GLY A 107 21.90 -4.72 21.40
C GLY A 107 20.47 -4.16 21.40
N GLU A 108 20.03 -3.66 22.56
CA GLU A 108 18.67 -3.14 22.78
C GLU A 108 18.30 -1.94 21.87
N LYS A 109 19.29 -1.28 21.28
CA LYS A 109 19.06 -0.12 20.39
C LYS A 109 18.68 -0.52 18.96
N ALA A 110 18.78 -1.80 18.60
CA ALA A 110 18.51 -2.31 17.26
C ALA A 110 17.16 -1.82 16.69
N GLU A 111 16.10 -1.89 17.50
CA GLU A 111 14.76 -1.50 17.06
C GLU A 111 14.69 -0.02 16.67
N SER A 112 15.23 0.87 17.51
CA SER A 112 15.19 2.30 17.24
C SER A 112 16.03 2.69 16.02
N LEU A 113 17.22 2.12 15.86
CA LEU A 113 18.11 2.41 14.73
C LEU A 113 17.54 1.91 13.40
N LEU A 114 16.88 0.74 13.39
CA LEU A 114 16.36 0.12 12.17
C LEU A 114 14.99 0.66 11.76
N LEU A 115 14.13 1.00 12.71
CA LEU A 115 12.73 1.39 12.43
C LEU A 115 12.49 2.90 12.50
N LYS A 116 13.36 3.67 13.14
CA LYS A 116 13.24 5.13 13.24
C LYS A 116 14.42 5.76 12.49
N GLY A 117 14.13 6.34 11.32
CA GLY A 117 15.13 7.01 10.50
C GLY A 117 14.50 7.75 9.33
N ASP A 118 15.31 8.33 8.47
CA ASP A 118 14.81 9.09 7.32
C ASP A 118 14.01 8.21 6.34
N HIS A 119 14.32 6.93 6.28
CA HIS A 119 13.59 5.93 5.49
C HIS A 119 12.15 5.66 5.96
N THR A 120 11.75 6.10 7.17
CA THR A 120 10.37 5.97 7.68
C THR A 120 9.56 7.27 7.69
N ARG A 121 10.17 8.40 7.35
CA ARG A 121 9.54 9.73 7.40
C ARG A 121 8.68 10.04 6.18
N THR A 122 9.03 9.50 5.02
CA THR A 122 8.26 9.67 3.79
C THR A 122 7.18 8.61 3.69
N ARG A 123 5.92 9.04 3.63
CA ARG A 123 4.75 8.16 3.50
C ARG A 123 3.86 8.64 2.36
N THR A 124 3.46 7.72 1.48
CA THR A 124 2.49 7.99 0.43
C THR A 124 1.16 7.38 0.85
N VAL A 125 0.13 8.21 1.01
CA VAL A 125 -1.21 7.74 1.41
C VAL A 125 -2.08 7.67 0.16
N ALA A 126 -2.47 6.46 -0.23
CA ALA A 126 -3.46 6.24 -1.27
C ALA A 126 -4.87 6.44 -0.71
N THR A 127 -5.72 7.12 -1.46
CA THR A 127 -7.15 7.29 -1.13
C THR A 127 -7.97 6.17 -1.79
N SER A 128 -8.88 5.57 -1.02
CA SER A 128 -9.79 4.54 -1.53
C SER A 128 -10.85 5.14 -2.46
N ARG A 129 -11.24 4.39 -3.50
CA ARG A 129 -12.37 4.73 -4.38
C ARG A 129 -13.74 4.41 -3.80
N VAL A 130 -13.80 3.55 -2.77
CA VAL A 130 -15.05 2.97 -2.25
C VAL A 130 -15.73 3.86 -1.20
N GLY A 131 -15.07 4.92 -0.72
CA GLY A 131 -15.59 5.77 0.36
C GLY A 131 -16.66 6.76 -0.12
N ALA A 132 -17.78 6.87 0.60
CA ALA A 132 -18.83 7.86 0.33
C ALA A 132 -18.29 9.31 0.30
N LEU A 133 -17.27 9.62 1.10
CA LEU A 133 -16.59 10.92 1.07
C LEU A 133 -15.70 11.14 -0.16
N ALA A 134 -15.19 10.07 -0.78
CA ALA A 134 -14.33 10.18 -1.96
C ALA A 134 -15.11 10.80 -3.14
N ALA A 135 -16.40 10.52 -3.27
CA ALA A 135 -17.27 11.09 -4.31
C ALA A 135 -17.43 12.61 -4.23
N PHE A 136 -17.26 13.22 -3.04
CA PHE A 136 -17.40 14.66 -2.83
C PHE A 136 -16.06 15.40 -2.79
N THR A 137 -14.94 14.69 -2.92
CA THR A 137 -13.60 15.28 -2.84
C THR A 137 -13.20 15.88 -4.19
N ARG A 138 -13.00 17.20 -4.25
CA ARG A 138 -12.48 17.87 -5.45
C ARG A 138 -10.95 17.83 -5.46
N LYS A 139 -10.36 17.32 -6.54
CA LYS A 139 -8.92 17.37 -6.76
C LYS A 139 -8.51 18.83 -7.04
N LYS A 140 -7.54 19.34 -6.29
CA LYS A 140 -6.87 20.61 -6.59
C LYS A 140 -5.46 20.32 -7.09
N GLU A 141 -5.04 21.05 -8.10
CA GLU A 141 -3.69 20.91 -8.64
C GLU A 141 -2.65 21.56 -7.71
N THR A 142 -1.48 20.93 -7.63
CA THR A 142 -0.39 21.32 -6.73
C THR A 142 0.89 21.50 -7.52
N CYS A 143 1.71 22.48 -7.13
CA CYS A 143 3.03 22.71 -7.72
C CYS A 143 3.92 21.46 -7.58
N LEU A 144 4.56 21.02 -8.68
CA LEU A 144 5.44 19.86 -8.68
C LEU A 144 6.69 20.04 -7.80
N GLY A 145 7.22 21.26 -7.68
CA GLY A 145 8.43 21.54 -6.90
C GLY A 145 8.18 21.60 -5.39
N CYS A 146 7.23 22.42 -4.93
CA CYS A 146 7.01 22.70 -3.51
C CYS A 146 5.71 22.13 -2.93
N LYS A 147 4.87 21.48 -3.76
CA LYS A 147 3.57 20.89 -3.36
C LYS A 147 2.55 21.89 -2.82
N SER A 148 2.77 23.20 -3.01
CA SER A 148 1.78 24.23 -2.69
C SER A 148 0.57 24.10 -3.62
N VAL A 149 -0.64 24.28 -3.08
CA VAL A 149 -1.87 24.33 -3.89
C VAL A 149 -1.81 25.52 -4.84
N LEU A 150 -2.10 25.29 -6.12
CA LEU A 150 -2.08 26.35 -7.12
C LEU A 150 -3.36 27.21 -7.03
N PRO A 151 -3.25 28.55 -7.15
CA PRO A 151 -4.41 29.42 -7.23
C PRO A 151 -5.12 29.25 -8.57
N SER A 152 -6.41 29.61 -8.65
CA SER A 152 -7.26 29.35 -9.83
C SER A 152 -6.77 29.99 -11.12
N GLU A 153 -6.03 31.10 -11.03
CA GLU A 153 -5.39 31.76 -12.18
C GLU A 153 -4.28 30.90 -12.82
N ARG A 154 -3.66 30.00 -12.05
CA ARG A 154 -2.52 29.17 -12.45
C ARG A 154 -2.80 27.67 -12.37
N GLU A 155 -4.06 27.26 -12.31
CA GLU A 155 -4.47 25.84 -12.33
C GLU A 155 -3.96 25.08 -13.55
N LYS A 156 -3.71 25.76 -14.68
CA LYS A 156 -3.18 25.15 -15.91
C LYS A 156 -1.66 25.00 -15.94
N MET A 157 -0.95 25.62 -15.00
CA MET A 157 0.52 25.57 -14.93
C MET A 157 0.97 24.44 -14.01
N ALA A 158 2.16 23.89 -14.26
CA ALA A 158 2.72 22.82 -13.43
C ALA A 158 3.46 23.35 -12.17
N LEU A 159 3.86 24.63 -12.18
CA LEU A 159 4.71 25.25 -11.15
C LEU A 159 4.09 26.52 -10.59
N CYS A 160 4.45 26.84 -9.35
CA CYS A 160 4.15 28.13 -8.73
C CYS A 160 5.19 29.19 -9.16
N MET A 161 4.85 30.47 -8.93
CA MET A 161 5.71 31.62 -9.27
C MET A 161 7.14 31.51 -8.73
N TYR A 162 7.32 30.86 -7.58
CA TYR A 162 8.63 30.71 -6.94
C TYR A 162 9.46 29.56 -7.51
N CYS A 163 8.82 28.57 -8.13
CA CYS A 163 9.49 27.37 -8.66
C CYS A 163 9.76 27.44 -10.18
N GLU A 164 9.26 28.46 -10.87
CA GLU A 164 9.50 28.67 -12.31
C GLU A 164 11.00 28.72 -12.66
N SER A 165 11.83 29.28 -11.78
CA SER A 165 13.28 29.32 -11.98
C SER A 165 13.94 27.94 -12.08
N LYS A 166 13.30 26.89 -11.57
CA LYS A 166 13.78 25.50 -11.59
C LYS A 166 13.01 24.62 -12.58
N GLU A 167 12.27 25.22 -13.51
CA GLU A 167 11.40 24.49 -14.42
C GLU A 167 12.14 23.43 -15.24
N SER A 168 13.32 23.77 -15.79
CA SER A 168 14.11 22.85 -16.60
C SER A 168 14.55 21.60 -15.82
N GLU A 169 14.98 21.77 -14.57
CA GLU A 169 15.42 20.67 -13.69
C GLU A 169 14.26 19.75 -13.32
N ILE A 170 13.11 20.32 -12.95
CA ILE A 170 11.91 19.56 -12.60
C ILE A 170 11.39 18.79 -13.82
N TYR A 171 11.33 19.44 -14.98
CA TYR A 171 10.89 18.81 -16.22
C TYR A 171 11.79 17.63 -16.63
N GLN A 172 13.11 17.79 -16.57
CA GLN A 172 14.05 16.71 -16.88
C GLN A 172 13.89 15.52 -15.93
N THR A 173 13.66 15.80 -14.63
CA THR A 173 13.43 14.77 -13.62
C THR A 173 12.16 13.97 -13.91
N GLU A 174 11.05 14.65 -14.19
CA GLU A 174 9.78 14.00 -14.52
C GLU A 174 9.85 13.22 -15.84
N LEU A 175 10.53 13.77 -16.86
CA LEU A 175 10.75 13.08 -18.14
C LEU A 175 11.50 11.75 -17.94
N TYR A 176 12.54 11.76 -17.11
CA TYR A 176 13.31 10.56 -16.80
C TYR A 176 12.49 9.53 -16.02
N ASN A 177 11.65 9.98 -15.08
CA ASN A 177 10.71 9.11 -14.36
C ASN A 177 9.67 8.50 -15.31
N GLY A 178 9.13 9.30 -16.23
CA GLY A 178 8.20 8.84 -17.28
C GLY A 178 8.82 7.75 -18.14
N ARG A 179 10.02 7.98 -18.67
CA ARG A 179 10.75 7.01 -19.49
C ARG A 179 10.99 5.67 -18.78
N LYS A 180 11.32 5.70 -17.48
CA LYS A 180 11.48 4.48 -16.67
C LYS A 180 10.18 3.67 -16.56
N LEU A 181 9.06 4.36 -16.38
CA LEU A 181 7.74 3.71 -16.29
C LEU A 181 7.32 3.11 -17.64
N GLU A 182 7.56 3.83 -18.73
CA GLU A 182 7.30 3.34 -20.10
C GLU A 182 8.12 2.09 -20.41
N GLU A 183 9.43 2.11 -20.13
CA GLU A 183 10.28 0.94 -20.34
C GLU A 183 9.77 -0.27 -19.55
N LYS A 184 9.43 -0.08 -18.26
CA LYS A 184 8.89 -1.14 -17.42
C LYS A 184 7.56 -1.67 -17.96
N HIS A 185 6.66 -0.78 -18.38
CA HIS A 185 5.37 -1.15 -18.96
C HIS A 185 5.55 -1.98 -20.24
N CYS A 186 6.34 -1.48 -21.20
CA CYS A 186 6.61 -2.17 -22.46
C CYS A 186 7.20 -3.56 -22.24
N ARG A 187 8.17 -3.69 -21.33
CA ARG A 187 8.76 -4.99 -20.99
C ARG A 187 7.72 -5.95 -20.45
N LEU A 188 6.96 -5.56 -19.43
CA LEU A 188 5.97 -6.44 -18.79
C LEU A 188 4.86 -6.87 -19.76
N TRP A 189 4.34 -5.94 -20.58
CA TRP A 189 3.27 -6.25 -21.53
C TRP A 189 3.73 -7.12 -22.69
N THR A 190 4.98 -6.94 -23.15
CA THR A 190 5.54 -7.79 -24.22
C THR A 190 5.77 -9.21 -23.71
N GLU A 191 6.18 -9.40 -22.45
CA GLU A 191 6.32 -10.75 -21.87
C GLU A 191 4.96 -11.46 -21.76
N CYS A 192 3.85 -10.76 -21.49
CA CYS A 192 2.51 -11.38 -21.49
C CYS A 192 2.04 -11.88 -22.87
N GLN A 193 2.68 -11.45 -23.96
CA GLN A 193 2.37 -11.90 -25.32
C GLN A 193 3.19 -13.11 -25.77
N ARG A 194 4.25 -13.46 -25.04
CA ARG A 194 5.09 -14.65 -25.33
C ARG A 194 4.48 -15.90 -24.74
#